data_AF-A0A0D7W6K7-F1
#
_entry.id   AF-A0A0D7W6K7-F1
#
_cell.length_a   1.000
_cell.length_b   1.000
_cell.length_c   1.000
_cell.angle_alpha   90.00
_cell.angle_beta   90.00
_cell.angle_gamma   90.00
#
_symmetry.space_group_name_H-M   'P 1'
#
loop_
_entity.id
_entity.type
_entity.pdbx_description
1 polymer ?
#
loop_
_entity_poly.entity_id
_entity_poly.type
_entity_poly.pdbx_seq_one_letter_code
_entity_poly.pdbx_strand_id
1 'polypeptide(L)'
;MKAIKHVVFYVAFLLLIVSCSNHKEVVVISKIEQSKNLVTNEEVNAALRHTAFFDKDSLVRLQAVKNLNDEPTLKHVAYFDSIVSVRMLATNKITNEVYLKHIAYFDEEEAVRCAAVNRINSEAYLRHVAFFDESSKVKLLAISKIKSVSTLSHIIKFDEDAEIKKEAINHLSNLKT
;
A
#
# COMPACT_ATOMS: atom_id res chain seq x y z
N MET A 1 -20.71 38.54 67.72
CA MET A 1 -21.05 37.52 66.69
C MET A 1 -20.87 37.98 65.22
N LYS A 2 -20.29 39.17 64.93
CA LYS A 2 -20.05 39.66 63.55
C LYS A 2 -18.66 39.29 62.98
N ALA A 3 -17.60 39.24 63.80
CA ALA A 3 -16.24 38.97 63.33
C ALA A 3 -16.00 37.53 62.81
N ILE A 4 -16.60 36.52 63.46
CA ILE A 4 -16.45 35.10 63.08
C ILE A 4 -17.06 34.81 61.71
N LYS A 5 -18.17 35.47 61.34
CA LYS A 5 -18.81 35.30 60.02
C LYS A 5 -17.94 35.83 58.86
N HIS A 6 -17.20 36.90 59.07
CA HIS A 6 -16.29 37.46 58.05
C HIS A 6 -15.04 36.60 57.83
N VAL A 7 -14.46 36.03 58.89
CA VAL A 7 -13.30 35.13 58.79
C VAL A 7 -13.67 33.83 58.08
N VAL A 8 -14.81 33.22 58.42
CA VAL A 8 -15.29 31.99 57.74
C VAL A 8 -15.59 32.26 56.26
N PHE A 9 -16.18 33.42 55.93
CA PHE A 9 -16.45 33.80 54.54
C PHE A 9 -15.16 34.01 53.74
N TYR A 10 -14.14 34.66 54.33
CA TYR A 10 -12.86 34.91 53.66
C TYR A 10 -12.04 33.64 53.46
N VAL A 11 -12.03 32.73 54.44
CA VAL A 11 -11.37 31.41 54.32
C VAL A 11 -12.08 30.54 53.28
N ALA A 12 -13.42 30.52 53.26
CA ALA A 12 -14.18 29.81 52.22
C ALA A 12 -13.95 30.40 50.82
N PHE A 13 -13.84 31.73 50.70
CA PHE A 13 -13.54 32.42 49.44
C PHE A 13 -12.12 32.14 48.94
N LEU A 14 -11.12 32.14 49.82
CA LEU A 14 -9.74 31.77 49.47
C LEU A 14 -9.63 30.30 49.05
N LEU A 15 -10.32 29.38 49.72
CA LEU A 15 -10.37 27.96 49.32
C LEU A 15 -11.06 27.77 47.96
N LEU A 16 -12.12 28.53 47.67
CA LEU A 16 -12.79 28.54 46.36
C LEU A 16 -11.88 29.09 45.25
N ILE A 17 -11.09 30.12 45.52
CA ILE A 17 -10.12 30.68 44.56
C ILE A 17 -8.99 29.67 44.28
N VAL A 18 -8.42 29.06 45.33
CA VAL A 18 -7.36 28.03 45.18
C VAL A 18 -7.90 26.81 44.42
N SER A 19 -9.13 26.38 44.71
CA SER A 19 -9.80 25.30 43.98
C SER A 19 -10.04 25.65 42.50
N CYS A 20 -10.50 26.88 42.20
CA CYS A 20 -10.68 27.37 40.83
C CYS A 20 -9.36 27.50 40.06
N SER A 21 -8.28 27.97 40.69
CA SER A 21 -6.96 28.08 40.06
C SER A 21 -6.37 26.71 39.75
N ASN A 22 -6.43 25.76 40.69
CA ASN A 22 -5.98 24.38 40.46
C ASN A 22 -6.79 23.70 39.35
N HIS A 23 -8.11 23.90 39.31
CA HIS A 23 -8.95 23.35 38.23
C HIS A 23 -8.59 23.95 36.86
N LYS A 24 -8.31 25.26 36.78
CA LYS A 24 -7.90 25.91 35.52
C LYS A 24 -6.53 25.41 35.05
N GLU A 25 -5.56 25.26 35.95
CA GLU A 25 -4.24 24.72 35.62
C GLU A 25 -4.30 23.26 35.15
N VAL A 26 -5.07 22.39 35.82
CA VAL A 26 -5.25 20.99 35.39
C VAL A 26 -5.92 20.87 34.03
N VAL A 27 -6.88 21.75 33.72
CA VAL A 27 -7.53 21.79 32.39
C VAL A 27 -6.55 22.29 31.31
N VAL A 28 -5.69 23.25 31.63
CA VAL A 28 -4.67 23.75 30.70
C VAL A 28 -3.57 22.71 30.47
N ILE A 29 -3.10 22.04 31.51
CA ILE A 29 -2.11 20.96 31.43
C ILE A 29 -2.66 19.77 30.63
N SER A 30 -3.90 19.35 30.88
CA SER A 30 -4.51 18.25 30.11
C SER A 30 -4.72 18.60 28.63
N LYS A 31 -5.08 19.86 28.29
CA LYS A 31 -5.09 20.34 26.90
C LYS A 31 -3.71 20.41 26.26
N ILE A 32 -2.69 20.81 27.01
CA ILE A 32 -1.30 20.86 26.54
C ILE A 32 -0.73 19.44 26.33
N GLU A 33 -1.02 18.49 27.22
CA GLU A 33 -0.65 17.08 27.07
C GLU A 33 -1.39 16.41 25.91
N GLN A 34 -2.68 16.70 25.73
CA GLN A 34 -3.44 16.27 24.55
C GLN A 34 -2.89 16.87 23.25
N SER A 35 -2.38 18.11 23.28
CA SER A 35 -1.78 18.76 22.10
C SER A 35 -0.35 18.29 21.78
N LYS A 36 0.35 17.65 22.73
CA LYS A 36 1.75 17.24 22.56
C LYS A 36 1.94 15.89 21.87
N ASN A 37 0.88 15.12 21.56
CA ASN A 37 1.05 13.74 21.10
C ASN A 37 -0.01 13.20 20.12
N LEU A 38 -0.62 14.03 19.28
CA LEU A 38 -1.55 13.58 18.24
C LEU A 38 -1.18 14.20 16.89
N VAL A 39 -0.08 13.75 16.28
CA VAL A 39 -0.02 13.80 14.81
C VAL A 39 -1.13 12.86 14.34
N THR A 40 -2.13 13.40 13.65
CA THR A 40 -3.26 12.60 13.21
C THR A 40 -2.79 11.57 12.20
N ASN A 41 -3.45 10.41 12.13
CA ASN A 41 -3.16 9.41 11.10
C ASN A 41 -3.26 10.01 9.68
N GLU A 42 -4.11 11.02 9.48
CA GLU A 42 -4.23 11.70 8.19
C GLU A 42 -3.01 12.57 7.86
N GLU A 43 -2.46 13.30 8.84
CA GLU A 43 -1.22 14.07 8.64
C GLU A 43 -0.03 13.15 8.40
N VAL A 44 0.07 12.02 9.11
CA VAL A 44 1.09 11.00 8.85
C VAL A 44 0.94 10.44 7.43
N ASN A 45 -0.29 10.10 7.01
CA ASN A 45 -0.55 9.60 5.67
C ASN A 45 -0.20 10.65 4.60
N ALA A 46 -0.54 11.93 4.82
CA ALA A 46 -0.18 13.01 3.91
C ALA A 46 1.34 13.17 3.78
N ALA A 47 2.07 13.11 4.89
CA ALA A 47 3.53 13.15 4.88
C ALA A 47 4.12 11.94 4.14
N LEU A 48 3.62 10.72 4.39
CA LEU A 48 4.06 9.51 3.68
C LEU A 48 3.80 9.60 2.18
N ARG A 49 2.63 10.08 1.76
CA ARG A 49 2.31 10.31 0.34
C ARG A 49 3.27 11.29 -0.31
N HIS A 50 3.49 12.44 0.32
CA HIS A 50 4.41 13.46 -0.17
C HIS A 50 5.84 12.92 -0.30
N THR A 51 6.33 12.25 0.74
CA THR A 51 7.67 11.64 0.73
C THR A 51 7.80 10.57 -0.35
N ALA A 52 6.80 9.70 -0.51
CA ALA A 52 6.80 8.64 -1.52
C ALA A 52 6.82 9.19 -2.97
N PHE A 53 6.32 10.40 -3.20
CA PHE A 53 6.33 11.03 -4.53
C PHE A 53 7.57 11.87 -4.81
N PHE A 54 8.06 12.59 -3.80
CA PHE A 54 8.96 13.72 -4.06
C PHE A 54 10.32 13.63 -3.39
N ASP A 55 10.55 12.67 -2.48
CA ASP A 55 11.87 12.58 -1.88
C ASP A 55 12.92 12.19 -2.93
N LYS A 56 14.02 12.92 -2.94
CA LYS A 56 15.15 12.72 -3.86
C LYS A 56 15.87 11.39 -3.61
N ASP A 57 15.87 10.91 -2.37
CA ASP A 57 16.49 9.64 -1.99
C ASP A 57 15.47 8.49 -2.15
N SER A 58 15.79 7.55 -3.03
CA SER A 58 14.93 6.40 -3.28
C SER A 58 14.80 5.47 -2.08
N LEU A 59 15.79 5.42 -1.18
CA LEU A 59 15.68 4.67 0.07
C LEU A 59 14.65 5.32 0.99
N VAL A 60 14.58 6.64 1.04
CA VAL A 60 13.56 7.37 1.80
C VAL A 60 12.17 7.14 1.21
N ARG A 61 12.03 7.22 -0.12
CA ARG A 61 10.77 6.85 -0.81
C ARG A 61 10.36 5.41 -0.52
N LEU A 62 11.31 4.47 -0.59
CA LEU A 62 11.06 3.06 -0.26
C LEU A 62 10.52 2.90 1.16
N GLN A 63 11.10 3.58 2.16
CA GLN A 63 10.60 3.54 3.53
C GLN A 63 9.22 4.17 3.68
N ALA A 64 8.93 5.26 2.95
CA ALA A 64 7.60 5.84 2.92
C ALA A 64 6.57 4.86 2.35
N VAL A 65 6.88 4.21 1.23
CA VAL A 65 6.02 3.21 0.58
C VAL A 65 5.78 1.99 1.47
N LYS A 66 6.75 1.56 2.28
CA LYS A 66 6.55 0.46 3.24
C LYS A 66 5.37 0.74 4.19
N ASN A 67 5.29 1.97 4.68
CA ASN A 67 4.28 2.40 5.65
C ASN A 67 2.98 2.94 5.02
N LEU A 68 2.97 3.17 3.71
CA LEU A 68 1.81 3.68 2.97
C LEU A 68 0.77 2.57 2.71
N ASN A 69 -0.52 2.86 2.90
CA ASN A 69 -1.61 1.95 2.54
C ASN A 69 -2.63 2.57 1.56
N ASP A 70 -2.43 3.83 1.18
CA ASP A 70 -3.28 4.50 0.20
C ASP A 70 -3.05 3.93 -1.20
N GLU A 71 -4.03 3.17 -1.70
CA GLU A 71 -3.89 2.44 -2.97
C GLU A 71 -3.74 3.36 -4.20
N PRO A 72 -4.44 4.52 -4.31
CA PRO A 72 -4.18 5.48 -5.38
C PRO A 72 -2.73 6.01 -5.40
N THR A 73 -2.15 6.27 -4.24
CA THR A 73 -0.74 6.69 -4.11
C THR A 73 0.19 5.53 -4.46
N LEU A 74 -0.06 4.31 -3.96
CA LEU A 74 0.71 3.11 -4.32
C LEU A 74 0.70 2.87 -5.83
N LYS A 75 -0.44 3.02 -6.49
CA LYS A 75 -0.56 2.94 -7.95
C LYS A 75 0.35 3.97 -8.63
N HIS A 76 0.32 5.23 -8.21
CA HIS A 76 1.16 6.27 -8.80
C HIS A 76 2.65 5.93 -8.67
N VAL A 77 3.09 5.52 -7.48
CA VAL A 77 4.48 5.08 -7.26
C VAL A 77 4.83 3.87 -8.15
N ALA A 78 3.95 2.86 -8.19
CA ALA A 78 4.17 1.66 -9.00
C ALA A 78 4.24 1.94 -10.50
N TYR A 79 3.62 3.02 -10.99
CA TYR A 79 3.62 3.37 -12.41
C TYR A 79 4.81 4.24 -12.82
N PHE A 80 5.29 5.08 -11.90
CA PHE A 80 6.11 6.24 -12.29
C PHE A 80 7.43 6.39 -11.50
N ASP A 81 7.65 5.66 -10.40
CA ASP A 81 8.92 5.78 -9.69
C ASP A 81 10.08 5.32 -10.58
N SER A 82 11.16 6.10 -10.61
CA SER A 82 12.33 5.80 -11.44
C SER A 82 13.12 4.58 -10.94
N ILE A 83 12.90 4.14 -9.70
CA ILE A 83 13.64 3.04 -9.09
C ILE A 83 12.79 1.78 -9.01
N VAL A 84 13.29 0.73 -9.67
CA VAL A 84 12.65 -0.59 -9.79
C VAL A 84 12.21 -1.15 -8.43
N SER A 85 13.08 -1.10 -7.42
CA SER A 85 12.77 -1.65 -6.10
C SER A 85 11.61 -0.90 -5.39
N VAL A 86 11.45 0.40 -5.68
CA VAL A 86 10.33 1.20 -5.16
C VAL A 86 9.04 0.83 -5.90
N ARG A 87 9.08 0.72 -7.24
CA ARG A 87 7.94 0.25 -8.05
C ARG A 87 7.49 -1.16 -7.65
N MET A 88 8.44 -2.09 -7.47
CA MET A 88 8.15 -3.46 -7.02
C MET A 88 7.47 -3.48 -5.65
N LEU A 89 7.98 -2.70 -4.69
CA LEU A 89 7.37 -2.65 -3.36
C LEU A 89 5.93 -2.11 -3.42
N ALA A 90 5.71 -1.04 -4.18
CA ALA A 90 4.38 -0.48 -4.38
C ALA A 90 3.44 -1.50 -5.06
N THR A 91 3.90 -2.14 -6.13
CA THR A 91 3.18 -3.21 -6.85
C THR A 91 2.77 -4.35 -5.91
N ASN A 92 3.68 -4.77 -5.03
CA ASN A 92 3.43 -5.83 -4.05
C ASN A 92 2.37 -5.48 -2.99
N LYS A 93 2.06 -4.20 -2.82
CA LYS A 93 1.04 -3.73 -1.88
C LYS A 93 -0.32 -3.47 -2.53
N ILE A 94 -0.40 -3.36 -3.87
CA ILE A 94 -1.65 -3.13 -4.60
C ILE A 94 -2.50 -4.40 -4.65
N THR A 95 -3.81 -4.30 -4.44
CA THR A 95 -4.76 -5.42 -4.58
C THR A 95 -5.74 -5.23 -5.74
N ASN A 96 -5.93 -3.99 -6.19
CA ASN A 96 -6.75 -3.66 -7.34
C ASN A 96 -6.16 -4.27 -8.63
N GLU A 97 -6.86 -5.26 -9.18
CA GLU A 97 -6.41 -5.97 -10.38
C GLU A 97 -6.34 -5.09 -11.64
N VAL A 98 -7.08 -3.97 -11.72
CA VAL A 98 -6.98 -3.06 -12.86
C VAL A 98 -5.63 -2.34 -12.87
N TYR A 99 -5.11 -1.99 -11.68
CA TYR A 99 -3.79 -1.40 -11.54
C TYR A 99 -2.69 -2.43 -11.81
N LEU A 100 -2.84 -3.63 -11.24
CA LEU A 100 -1.90 -4.73 -11.48
C LEU A 100 -1.85 -5.12 -12.96
N LYS A 101 -2.99 -5.17 -13.65
CA LYS A 101 -3.06 -5.40 -15.09
C LYS A 101 -2.22 -4.38 -15.86
N HIS A 102 -2.36 -3.10 -15.56
CA HIS A 102 -1.58 -2.08 -16.24
C HIS A 102 -0.08 -2.29 -16.03
N ILE A 103 0.35 -2.56 -14.79
CA ILE A 103 1.76 -2.81 -14.47
C ILE A 103 2.26 -4.05 -15.21
N ALA A 104 1.50 -5.14 -15.19
CA ALA A 104 1.83 -6.38 -15.88
C ALA A 104 1.93 -6.23 -17.40
N TYR A 105 1.27 -5.25 -18.00
CA TYR A 105 1.28 -5.05 -19.46
C TYR A 105 2.34 -4.05 -19.91
N PHE A 106 2.70 -3.09 -19.06
CA PHE A 106 3.40 -1.88 -19.51
C PHE A 106 4.62 -1.49 -18.68
N ASP A 107 4.91 -2.09 -17.53
CA ASP A 107 6.17 -1.78 -16.83
C ASP A 107 7.36 -2.26 -17.68
N GLU A 108 8.36 -1.40 -17.83
CA GLU A 108 9.57 -1.68 -18.62
C GLU A 108 10.39 -2.83 -18.02
N GLU A 109 10.32 -3.03 -16.70
CA GLU A 109 11.13 -4.01 -15.99
C GLU A 109 10.40 -5.34 -15.82
N GLU A 110 11.01 -6.41 -16.35
CA GLU A 110 10.51 -7.79 -16.24
C GLU A 110 10.15 -8.18 -14.80
N ALA A 111 10.98 -7.78 -13.83
CA ALA A 111 10.79 -8.11 -12.42
C ALA A 111 9.52 -7.46 -11.83
N VAL A 112 9.19 -6.24 -12.27
CA VAL A 112 7.97 -5.54 -11.84
C VAL A 112 6.74 -6.16 -12.51
N ARG A 113 6.82 -6.48 -13.81
CA ARG A 113 5.75 -7.22 -14.49
C ARG A 113 5.47 -8.56 -13.82
N CYS A 114 6.50 -9.33 -13.47
CA CYS A 114 6.36 -10.57 -12.70
C CYS A 114 5.69 -10.35 -11.33
N ALA A 115 6.06 -9.30 -10.60
CA ALA A 115 5.43 -8.97 -9.33
C ALA A 115 3.93 -8.69 -9.48
N ALA A 116 3.53 -7.98 -10.55
CA ALA A 116 2.13 -7.75 -10.85
C ALA A 116 1.39 -9.04 -11.23
N VAL A 117 1.95 -9.85 -12.14
CA VAL A 117 1.36 -11.13 -12.57
C VAL A 117 1.14 -12.09 -11.40
N ASN A 118 2.08 -12.16 -10.46
CA ASN A 118 1.94 -12.97 -9.25
C ASN A 118 0.67 -12.65 -8.46
N ARG A 119 0.22 -11.39 -8.50
CA ARG A 119 -0.93 -10.89 -7.74
C ARG A 119 -2.23 -10.87 -8.55
N ILE A 120 -2.18 -11.09 -9.86
CA ILE A 120 -3.36 -11.20 -10.72
C ILE A 120 -3.97 -12.61 -10.59
N ASN A 121 -5.29 -12.67 -10.48
CA ASN A 121 -6.11 -13.87 -10.51
C ASN A 121 -7.07 -13.88 -11.71
N SER A 122 -7.40 -12.71 -12.27
CA SER A 122 -8.20 -12.61 -13.49
C SER A 122 -7.57 -13.40 -14.65
N GLU A 123 -8.24 -14.47 -15.07
CA GLU A 123 -7.80 -15.28 -16.22
C GLU A 123 -7.71 -14.47 -17.51
N ALA A 124 -8.59 -13.47 -17.69
CA ALA A 124 -8.54 -12.63 -18.88
C ALA A 124 -7.23 -11.82 -18.93
N TYR A 125 -6.75 -11.35 -17.78
CA TYR A 125 -5.51 -10.61 -17.71
C TYR A 125 -4.29 -11.52 -17.88
N LEU A 126 -4.29 -12.68 -17.22
CA LEU A 126 -3.22 -13.67 -17.36
C LEU A 126 -3.09 -14.19 -18.80
N ARG A 127 -4.21 -14.44 -19.47
CA ARG A 127 -4.21 -14.85 -20.89
C ARG A 127 -3.54 -13.81 -21.78
N HIS A 128 -3.82 -12.52 -21.57
CA HIS A 128 -3.18 -11.47 -22.35
C HIS A 128 -1.66 -11.49 -22.14
N VAL A 129 -1.20 -11.57 -20.89
CA VAL A 129 0.24 -11.65 -20.58
C VAL A 129 0.87 -12.86 -21.26
N ALA A 130 0.24 -14.04 -21.14
CA ALA A 130 0.74 -15.27 -21.72
C ALA A 130 0.88 -15.21 -23.25
N PHE A 131 0.02 -14.44 -23.93
CA PHE A 131 0.06 -14.30 -25.40
C PHE A 131 1.01 -13.21 -25.89
N PHE A 132 1.19 -12.14 -25.12
CA PHE A 132 1.75 -10.90 -25.66
C PHE A 132 2.97 -10.35 -24.91
N ASP A 133 3.31 -10.84 -23.71
CA ASP A 133 4.53 -10.35 -23.05
C ASP A 133 5.77 -10.75 -23.87
N GLU A 134 6.72 -9.83 -23.95
CA GLU A 134 7.99 -10.01 -24.66
C GLU A 134 8.91 -11.01 -23.92
N SER A 135 8.83 -11.10 -22.59
CA SER A 135 9.66 -11.97 -21.79
C SER A 135 9.02 -13.34 -21.66
N SER A 136 9.72 -14.40 -22.09
CA SER A 136 9.29 -15.77 -21.87
C SER A 136 9.11 -16.08 -20.39
N LYS A 137 9.86 -15.45 -19.47
CA LYS A 137 9.69 -15.67 -18.03
C LYS A 137 8.35 -15.14 -17.52
N VAL A 138 7.93 -13.97 -17.98
CA VAL A 138 6.62 -13.39 -17.61
C VAL A 138 5.49 -14.22 -18.23
N LYS A 139 5.65 -14.68 -19.49
CA LYS A 139 4.71 -15.59 -20.14
C LYS A 139 4.55 -16.91 -19.38
N LEU A 140 5.66 -17.58 -19.04
CA LEU A 140 5.67 -18.82 -18.26
C LEU A 140 4.95 -18.65 -16.91
N LEU A 141 5.22 -17.54 -16.21
CA LEU A 141 4.54 -17.24 -14.95
C LEU A 141 3.03 -17.10 -15.14
N ALA A 142 2.58 -16.40 -16.19
CA ALA A 142 1.16 -16.29 -16.49
C ALA A 142 0.54 -17.65 -16.83
N ILE A 143 1.22 -18.48 -17.64
CA ILE A 143 0.79 -19.83 -18.04
C ILE A 143 0.56 -20.72 -16.82
N SER A 144 1.49 -20.73 -15.87
CA SER A 144 1.38 -21.53 -14.63
C SER A 144 0.14 -21.20 -13.79
N LYS A 145 -0.46 -20.02 -13.98
CA LYS A 145 -1.65 -19.55 -13.25
C LYS A 145 -2.96 -19.75 -14.04
N ILE A 146 -2.90 -20.04 -15.34
CA ILE A 146 -4.08 -20.23 -16.19
C ILE A 146 -4.70 -21.61 -15.96
N LYS A 147 -6.02 -21.67 -15.75
CA LYS A 147 -6.79 -22.93 -15.60
C LYS A 147 -7.60 -23.25 -16.85
N SER A 148 -7.83 -22.27 -17.72
CA SER A 148 -8.52 -22.45 -19.00
C SER A 148 -7.78 -23.42 -19.93
N VAL A 149 -8.35 -24.62 -20.08
CA VAL A 149 -7.90 -25.65 -21.03
C VAL A 149 -7.85 -25.11 -22.47
N SER A 150 -8.82 -24.30 -22.87
CA SER A 150 -8.85 -23.72 -24.22
C SER A 150 -7.72 -22.72 -24.43
N THR A 151 -7.39 -21.91 -23.42
CA THR A 151 -6.26 -20.98 -23.47
C THR A 151 -4.94 -21.74 -23.58
N LEU A 152 -4.70 -22.75 -22.74
CA LEU A 152 -3.48 -23.57 -22.81
C LEU A 152 -3.37 -24.30 -24.15
N SER A 153 -4.46 -24.89 -24.64
CA SER A 153 -4.49 -25.56 -25.95
C SER A 153 -4.17 -24.60 -27.11
N HIS A 154 -4.59 -23.34 -27.00
CA HIS A 154 -4.25 -22.30 -27.98
C HIS A 154 -2.75 -22.02 -27.98
N ILE A 155 -2.14 -21.82 -26.81
CA ILE A 155 -0.69 -21.60 -26.68
C ILE A 155 0.09 -22.76 -27.28
N ILE A 156 -0.28 -24.01 -26.95
CA ILE A 156 0.38 -25.21 -27.47
C ILE A 156 0.36 -25.25 -29.01
N LYS A 157 -0.75 -24.82 -29.61
CA LYS A 157 -0.94 -24.88 -31.07
C LYS A 157 -0.24 -23.74 -31.81
N PHE A 158 -0.16 -22.55 -31.24
CA PHE A 158 0.19 -21.34 -31.99
C PHE A 158 1.44 -20.61 -31.49
N ASP A 159 1.91 -20.85 -30.26
CA ASP A 159 3.12 -20.19 -29.76
C ASP A 159 4.37 -20.73 -30.47
N GLU A 160 5.28 -19.83 -30.84
CA GLU A 160 6.49 -20.18 -31.57
C GLU A 160 7.56 -20.75 -30.63
N ASP A 161 7.61 -20.29 -29.38
CA ASP A 161 8.61 -20.66 -28.37
C ASP A 161 8.35 -22.10 -27.85
N ALA A 162 9.35 -22.96 -27.99
CA ALA A 162 9.27 -24.36 -27.61
C ALA A 162 9.13 -24.57 -26.09
N GLU A 163 9.77 -23.73 -25.27
CA GLU A 163 9.67 -23.84 -23.81
C GLU A 163 8.29 -23.38 -23.33
N ILE A 164 7.72 -22.35 -23.96
CA ILE A 164 6.34 -21.90 -23.71
C ILE A 164 5.33 -23.01 -23.99
N LYS A 165 5.44 -23.65 -25.16
CA LYS A 165 4.58 -24.79 -25.52
C LYS A 165 4.73 -25.95 -24.54
N LYS A 166 5.96 -26.31 -24.19
CA LYS A 166 6.25 -27.40 -23.26
C LYS A 166 5.64 -27.14 -21.88
N GLU A 167 5.78 -25.94 -21.35
CA GLU A 167 5.17 -25.57 -20.08
C GLU A 167 3.64 -25.65 -20.14
N ALA A 168 3.04 -25.15 -21.22
CA ALA A 168 1.58 -25.26 -21.40
C ALA A 168 1.10 -26.72 -21.49
N ILE A 169 1.86 -27.62 -22.13
CA ILE A 169 1.56 -29.08 -22.15
C ILE A 169 1.62 -29.68 -20.76
N ASN A 170 2.70 -29.39 -20.01
CA ASN A 170 2.89 -29.91 -18.65
C ASN A 170 1.76 -29.45 -17.73
N HIS A 171 1.46 -28.14 -17.76
CA HIS A 171 0.41 -27.56 -16.94
C HIS A 171 -0.97 -28.10 -17.30
N LEU A 172 -1.28 -28.23 -18.61
CA LEU A 172 -2.54 -28.84 -19.05
C LEU A 172 -2.67 -30.30 -18.61
N SER A 173 -1.57 -31.04 -18.57
CA SER A 173 -1.56 -32.44 -18.11
C SER A 173 -1.86 -32.51 -16.61
N ASN A 174 -1.25 -31.63 -15.81
CA ASN A 174 -1.49 -31.54 -14.37
C ASN A 174 -2.91 -31.11 -13.99
N LEU A 175 -3.62 -30.38 -14.86
CA LEU A 175 -5.02 -30.00 -14.62
C LEU A 175 -6.01 -31.15 -14.86
N LYS A 176 -5.59 -32.23 -15.54
CA LYS A 176 -6.45 -33.39 -15.88
C LYS A 176 -6.29 -34.56 -14.92
N THR A 177 -5.26 -34.53 -14.08
CA THR A 177 -4.98 -35.50 -13.01
C THR A 177 -5.66 -35.08 -11.72
#